data_AF-A0A1V4HSI2-F1
#
_entry.id   AF-A0A1V4HSI2-F1
#
_cell.length_a   1.000
_cell.length_b   1.000
_cell.length_c   1.000
_cell.angle_alpha   90.00
_cell.angle_beta   90.00
_cell.angle_gamma   90.00
#
_symmetry.space_group_name_H-M   'P 1'
#
loop_
_entity.id
_entity.type
_entity.pdbx_description
1 polymer ?
#
loop_
_entity_poly.entity_id
_entity_poly.type
_entity_poly.pdbx_seq_one_letter_code
_entity_poly.pdbx_strand_id
1 'polypeptide(L)' 'MPKFFGFANTSKGQQIFVPLTETIRHQAENTLDALCKREKLGYGGVFPDKSTLRQPSPMQKRFANGDLTPRKKGRGKR' A
#
# COMPACT_ATOMS: atom_id res chain seq x y z
N MET A 1 -0.31 -0.26 12.13
CA MET A 1 -0.18 -0.48 10.68
C MET A 1 1.12 0.17 10.23
N PRO A 2 1.98 -0.53 9.46
CA PRO A 2 3.18 0.08 8.89
C PRO A 2 2.78 1.24 7.98
N LYS A 3 3.51 2.37 8.05
CA LYS A 3 3.24 3.53 7.18
C LYS A 3 4.07 3.48 5.91
N PHE A 4 5.15 2.72 5.91
CA PHE A 4 6.04 2.54 4.77
C PHE A 4 6.38 1.07 4.59
N PHE A 5 6.69 0.71 3.35
CA PHE A 5 7.30 -0.55 2.97
C PHE A 5 8.64 -0.28 2.31
N GLY A 6 9.67 -0.94 2.80
CA GLY A 6 10.96 -1.00 2.15
C GLY A 6 10.99 -2.12 1.11
N PHE A 7 11.62 -1.85 -0.01
CA PHE A 7 11.89 -2.79 -1.09
C PHE A 7 13.37 -3.10 -1.10
N ALA A 8 13.72 -4.37 -1.02
CA ALA A 8 15.09 -4.85 -1.06
C ALA A 8 15.20 -6.09 -1.94
N ASN A 9 16.36 -6.25 -2.58
CA ASN A 9 16.68 -7.40 -3.41
C ASN A 9 17.69 -8.29 -2.69
N THR A 10 17.46 -9.59 -2.74
CA THR A 10 18.45 -10.57 -2.29
C THR A 10 19.54 -10.75 -3.34
N SER A 11 20.67 -11.33 -2.94
CA SER A 11 21.75 -11.74 -3.86
C SER A 11 21.30 -12.73 -4.94
N LYS A 12 20.17 -13.42 -4.73
CA LYS A 12 19.55 -14.35 -5.69
C LYS A 12 18.56 -13.65 -6.64
N GLY A 13 18.43 -12.32 -6.57
CA GLY A 13 17.50 -11.54 -7.37
C GLY A 13 16.03 -11.64 -6.92
N GLN A 14 15.76 -12.23 -5.75
CA GLN A 14 14.40 -12.23 -5.18
C GLN A 14 14.11 -10.89 -4.52
N GLN A 15 12.93 -10.37 -4.80
CA GLN A 15 12.39 -9.12 -4.25
C GLN A 15 11.72 -9.39 -2.90
N ILE A 16 12.07 -8.60 -1.89
CA ILE A 16 11.50 -8.67 -0.53
C ILE A 16 10.90 -7.31 -0.19
N PHE A 17 9.73 -7.36 0.44
CA PHE A 17 9.08 -6.20 1.03
C PHE A 17 9.21 -6.27 2.55
N VAL A 18 9.84 -5.26 3.14
CA VAL A 18 10.04 -5.14 4.59
C VAL A 18 9.06 -4.10 5.14
N PRO A 19 8.15 -4.46 6.06
CA PRO A 19 7.30 -3.48 6.71
C PRO A 19 8.13 -2.57 7.61
N LEU A 20 7.97 -1.25 7.44
CA LEU A 20 8.70 -0.22 8.17
C LEU A 20 7.73 0.48 9.15
N THR A 21 8.17 0.67 10.39
CA THR A 21 7.36 1.22 11.49
C THR A 21 7.44 2.74 11.58
N GLU A 22 8.38 3.34 10.86
CA GLU A 22 8.68 4.75 10.86
C GLU A 22 7.52 5.56 10.29
N THR A 23 7.41 6.80 10.75
CA THR A 23 6.34 7.71 10.31
C THR A 23 6.83 8.76 9.31
N ILE A 24 8.16 8.93 9.20
CA ILE A 24 8.82 9.90 8.33
C ILE A 24 9.60 9.12 7.26
N ARG A 25 9.43 9.51 5.99
CA ARG A 25 10.06 8.84 4.85
C ARG A 25 11.58 8.74 4.98
N HIS A 26 12.25 9.83 5.35
CA HIS A 26 13.70 9.85 5.47
C HIS A 26 14.23 8.89 6.56
N GLN A 27 13.48 8.74 7.66
CA GLN A 27 13.83 7.77 8.71
C GLN A 27 13.65 6.33 8.21
N ALA A 28 12.58 6.06 7.47
CA ALA A 28 12.32 4.77 6.84
C ALA A 28 13.41 4.38 5.81
N GLU A 29 13.92 5.36 5.05
CA GLU A 29 15.04 5.14 4.11
C GLU A 29 16.33 4.78 4.86
N ASN A 30 16.64 5.48 5.95
CA ASN A 30 17.81 5.19 6.78
C ASN A 30 17.74 3.82 7.46
N THR A 31 16.56 3.41 7.95
CA THR A 31 16.39 2.10 8.56
C THR A 31 16.43 0.97 7.54
N LEU A 32 15.84 1.18 6.36
CA LEU A 32 15.98 0.22 5.25
C LEU A 32 17.43 0.07 4.80
N ASP A 33 18.18 1.17 4.66
CA ASP A 33 19.60 1.12 4.30
C ASP A 33 20.45 0.38 5.36
N ALA A 34 20.20 0.64 6.65
CA ALA A 34 20.85 -0.07 7.75
C ALA A 34 20.54 -1.58 7.73
N LEU A 35 19.29 -1.96 7.47
CA LEU A 35 18.87 -3.36 7.34
C LEU A 35 19.53 -4.02 6.11
N CYS A 36 19.53 -3.34 4.97
CA CYS A 36 20.15 -3.86 3.75
C CYS A 36 21.65 -4.11 3.95
N LYS A 37 22.37 -3.20 4.62
CA LYS A 37 23.79 -3.39 4.96
C LYS A 37 24.01 -4.57 5.90
N ARG A 38 23.17 -4.71 6.94
CA ARG A 38 23.26 -5.81 7.91
C ARG A 38 23.04 -7.17 7.28
N GLU A 39 22.06 -7.27 6.38
CA GLU A 39 21.66 -8.54 5.75
C GLU A 39 22.29 -8.77 4.37
N LYS A 40 23.18 -7.87 3.91
CA LYS A 40 23.80 -7.89 2.58
C LYS A 40 22.77 -7.96 1.45
N LEU A 41 21.67 -7.21 1.61
CA LEU A 41 20.63 -7.05 0.61
C LEU A 41 20.93 -5.83 -0.27
N GLY A 42 20.51 -5.90 -1.53
CA GLY A 42 20.49 -4.75 -2.43
C GLY A 42 19.36 -3.80 -2.06
N TYR A 43 19.70 -2.54 -1.79
CA TYR A 43 18.71 -1.50 -1.53
C TYR A 43 17.87 -1.23 -2.76
N GLY A 44 16.55 -1.21 -2.60
CA GLY A 44 15.60 -0.97 -3.69
C GLY A 44 14.76 0.31 -3.53
N GLY A 45 14.42 0.71 -2.31
CA GLY A 45 13.72 1.98 -2.03
C GLY A 45 12.57 1.85 -1.03
N VAL A 46 12.01 2.99 -0.62
CA VAL A 46 10.90 3.06 0.35
C VAL A 46 9.65 3.62 -0.30
N PHE A 47 8.51 2.98 -0.02
CA PHE A 47 7.20 3.36 -0.55
C PHE A 47 6.18 3.55 0.59
N PRO A 48 5.31 4.56 0.53
CA PRO A 48 4.25 4.72 1.52
C PRO A 48 3.19 3.62 1.38
N ASP A 49 2.70 3.12 2.51
CA ASP A 49 1.57 2.18 2.53
C ASP A 49 0.28 2.91 2.15
N LYS A 50 -0.18 2.70 0.92
CA LYS A 50 -1.44 3.24 0.40
C LYS A 50 -2.64 2.34 0.68
N SER A 51 -2.48 1.22 1.38
CA SER A 51 -3.59 0.30 1.71
C SER A 51 -4.71 1.01 2.49
N THR A 52 -4.36 2.01 3.30
CA THR A 52 -5.30 2.83 4.09
C THR A 52 -6.01 3.93 3.28
N LEU A 53 -5.54 4.27 2.07
CA LEU A 53 -6.14 5.31 1.21
C LEU A 53 -7.23 4.77 0.28
N ARG A 54 -7.40 3.44 0.18
CA ARG A 54 -8.53 2.83 -0.54
C ARG A 54 -9.77 2.91 0.34
N GLN A 55 -10.33 4.10 0.47
CA GLN A 55 -11.73 4.23 0.88
C GLN A 55 -12.57 3.37 -0.09
N PRO A 56 -13.47 2.50 0.41
CA PRO A 56 -14.28 1.70 -0.47
C PRO A 56 -15.08 2.63 -1.36
N SER A 57 -15.08 2.33 -2.67
CA SER A 57 -15.89 3.08 -3.62
C SER A 57 -17.35 3.13 -3.16
N PRO A 58 -18.13 4.18 -3.50
CA PRO A 58 -19.54 4.23 -3.13
C PRO A 58 -20.31 2.96 -3.50
N MET A 59 -19.92 2.30 -4.58
CA MET A 59 -20.46 1.01 -5.02
C MET A 59 -20.11 -0.14 -4.06
N GLN A 60 -18.85 -0.25 -3.61
CA GLN A 60 -18.45 -1.24 -2.58
C GLN A 60 -19.15 -1.00 -1.24
N LYS A 61 -19.37 0.25 -0.84
CA LYS A 61 -20.15 0.59 0.36
C LYS A 61 -21.61 0.13 0.25
N ARG A 62 -22.24 0.25 -0.93
CA ARG A 62 -23.62 -0.21 -1.16
C ARG A 62 -23.76 -1.73 -1.10
N PHE A 63 -22.82 -2.45 -1.72
CA PHE A 63 -22.80 -3.92 -1.64
C PHE A 63 -22.59 -4.43 -0.21
N ALA A 64 -21.73 -3.78 0.58
CA ALA A 64 -21.52 -4.12 1.98
C ALA A 64 -22.77 -3.88 2.86
N ASN A 65 -23.60 -2.90 2.50
CA ASN A 65 -24.86 -2.58 3.18
C ASN A 65 -26.06 -3.42 2.66
N GLY A 66 -25.83 -4.40 1.78
CA GLY A 66 -26.88 -5.28 1.24
C GLY A 66 -27.78 -4.65 0.17
N ASP A 67 -27.50 -3.42 -0.27
CA ASP A 67 -28.31 -2.72 -1.27
C ASP A 67 -27.81 -3.03 -2.69
N LEU A 68 -28.27 -4.18 -3.21
CA LEU A 68 -27.97 -4.68 -4.56
C LEU A 68 -28.71 -3.93 -5.68
N THR A 69 -29.52 -2.92 -5.37
CA THR A 69 -30.37 -2.29 -6.38
C THR A 69 -29.54 -1.48 -7.38
N PRO A 70 -29.56 -1.84 -8.69
CA PRO A 70 -28.97 -1.01 -9.72
C PRO A 70 -29.70 0.33 -9.69
N ARG A 71 -28.97 1.45 -9.79
CA ARG A 71 -29.61 2.75 -10.00
C ARG A 71 -30.44 2.63 -11.27
N LYS A 72 -31.76 2.57 -11.11
CA LYS A 72 -32.70 2.71 -12.22
C LYS A 72 -32.29 4.01 -12.89
N LYS A 73 -31.75 3.94 -14.12
CA LYS A 73 -31.46 5.13 -14.92
C LYS A 73 -32.75 5.93 -14.88
N GLY A 74 -32.71 7.09 -14.21
CA GLY A 74 -33.81 8.03 -14.28
C GLY A 74 -34.02 8.27 -15.76
N ARG A 75 -35.10 7.71 -16.32
CA ARG A 75 -35.60 8.08 -17.63
C ARG A 75 -35.86 9.56 -17.48
N GLY A 76 -34.95 10.38 -18.00
CA GLY A 76 -35.19 11.81 -18.14
C GLY A 76 -36.55 11.92 -18.82
N LYS A 77 -37.52 12.49 -18.10
CA LYS A 77 -38.72 13.01 -18.74
C LYS A 77 -38.22 14.07 -19.72
N ARG A 78 -38.20 13.70 -21.00
CA ARG A 78 -38.37 14.68 -22.09
C ARG A 78 -39.85 14.92 -22.21
#